data_AF-A0A7C0W2G3-F1
#
_entry.id   AF-A0A7C0W2G3-F1
#
_cell.length_a   1.000
_cell.length_b   1.000
_cell.length_c   1.000
_cell.angle_alpha   90.00
_cell.angle_beta   90.00
_cell.angle_gamma   90.00
#
_symmetry.space_group_name_H-M   'P 1'
#
loop_
_entity.id
_entity.type
_entity.pdbx_description
1 polymer ?
#
loop_
_entity_poly.entity_id
_entity_poly.type
_entity_poly.pdbx_seq_one_letter_code
_entity_poly.pdbx_strand_id
1 'polypeptide(L)'
;MRVDISGVLSDNPTIQNKTASFRLLGGGPYIYVYGQFGEHLVGSLSKGDAIIASGGISYKQTGDGSWEKYLNLTGNVTILRNKKVSEEEKAKLTFVTCGVLTRITPQQTKNGNMAKFTVEEVTVDFRGSNSTKHSMVAFEGVADEVLAMREGQTVMVAGNITRVRGRNDKWYTSFTATKVLPVEADVVVVEKEVPASTAPSVTSTATDGGVDEDDLPF
;
A
#
# COMPACT_ATOMS: atom_id res chain seq x y z
N MET A 1 -5.61 -1.18 1.37
CA MET A 1 -5.40 -0.10 0.40
C MET A 1 -5.78 -0.62 -0.96
N ARG A 2 -6.52 0.15 -1.77
CA ARG A 2 -6.78 -0.19 -3.17
C ARG A 2 -5.73 0.47 -4.06
N VAL A 3 -5.23 -0.28 -5.03
CA VAL A 3 -4.33 0.21 -6.08
C VAL A 3 -4.95 -0.05 -7.44
N ASP A 4 -5.09 0.99 -8.25
CA ASP A 4 -5.44 0.89 -9.66
C ASP A 4 -4.15 1.00 -10.49
N ILE A 5 -4.02 0.09 -11.46
CA ILE A 5 -2.79 -0.18 -12.19
C ILE A 5 -3.10 -0.07 -13.67
N SER A 6 -2.32 0.72 -14.39
CA SER A 6 -2.34 0.74 -15.84
C SER A 6 -0.93 0.85 -16.38
N GLY A 7 -0.64 0.13 -17.45
CA GLY A 7 0.68 0.15 -18.07
C GLY A 7 0.89 -1.04 -18.98
N VAL A 8 2.14 -1.19 -19.42
CA VAL A 8 2.53 -2.21 -20.39
C VAL A 8 3.56 -3.13 -19.81
N LEU A 9 3.42 -4.43 -20.06
CA LEU A 9 4.36 -5.42 -19.54
C LEU A 9 5.75 -5.22 -20.13
N SER A 10 6.76 -5.09 -19.27
CA SER A 10 8.16 -4.97 -19.68
C SER A 10 8.80 -6.33 -20.03
N ASP A 11 8.24 -7.40 -19.48
CA ASP A 11 8.72 -8.77 -19.49
C ASP A 11 7.54 -9.73 -19.57
N ASN A 12 7.80 -10.96 -20.03
CA ASN A 12 6.80 -12.02 -19.98
C ASN A 12 6.57 -12.41 -18.51
N PRO A 13 5.32 -12.66 -18.09
CA PRO A 13 5.07 -13.16 -16.74
C PRO A 13 5.79 -14.48 -16.51
N THR A 14 6.32 -14.62 -15.30
CA THR A 14 6.94 -15.86 -14.83
C THR A 14 6.09 -16.44 -13.70
N ILE A 15 6.17 -17.74 -13.48
CA ILE A 15 5.49 -18.41 -12.37
C ILE A 15 6.46 -19.20 -11.51
N GLN A 16 6.36 -19.01 -10.21
CA GLN A 16 7.10 -19.79 -9.22
C GLN A 16 6.18 -20.04 -8.02
N ASN A 17 6.10 -21.29 -7.54
CA ASN A 17 5.29 -21.66 -6.38
C ASN A 17 3.84 -21.11 -6.44
N LYS A 18 3.18 -21.26 -7.59
CA LYS A 18 1.82 -20.76 -7.87
C LYS A 18 1.65 -19.24 -7.71
N THR A 19 2.75 -18.50 -7.81
CA THR A 19 2.74 -17.04 -7.79
C THR A 19 3.26 -16.57 -9.14
N ALA A 20 2.39 -15.92 -9.91
CA ALA A 20 2.79 -15.24 -11.12
C ALA A 20 3.45 -13.90 -10.77
N SER A 21 4.48 -13.51 -11.50
CA SER A 21 5.15 -12.23 -11.33
C SER A 21 5.55 -11.61 -12.66
N PHE A 22 5.42 -10.29 -12.76
CA PHE A 22 5.80 -9.50 -13.92
C PHE A 22 6.04 -8.04 -13.54
N ARG A 23 6.58 -7.25 -14.48
CA ARG A 23 6.80 -5.80 -14.33
C ARG A 23 6.13 -5.02 -15.45
N LEU A 24 5.97 -3.73 -15.18
CA LEU A 24 5.50 -2.77 -16.16
C LEU A 24 6.64 -1.85 -16.63
N LEU A 25 6.58 -1.41 -17.88
CA LEU A 25 7.46 -0.40 -18.46
C LEU A 25 7.43 0.89 -17.63
N GLY A 26 8.58 1.57 -17.55
CA GLY A 26 8.71 2.81 -16.78
C GLY A 26 9.10 2.64 -15.30
N GLY A 27 9.31 1.40 -14.82
CA GLY A 27 9.98 1.16 -13.52
C GLY A 27 9.06 1.25 -12.30
N GLY A 28 8.05 0.36 -12.24
CA GLY A 28 7.22 0.14 -11.05
C GLY A 28 7.71 -1.01 -10.15
N PRO A 29 7.10 -1.22 -8.96
CA PRO A 29 7.33 -2.41 -8.16
C PRO A 29 6.92 -3.68 -8.91
N TYR A 30 7.44 -4.83 -8.48
CA TYR A 30 6.97 -6.12 -8.99
C TYR A 30 5.49 -6.30 -8.66
N ILE A 31 4.76 -6.80 -9.65
CA ILE A 31 3.37 -7.20 -9.52
C ILE A 31 3.37 -8.71 -9.33
N TYR A 32 2.70 -9.17 -8.27
CA TYR A 32 2.50 -10.57 -7.95
C TYR A 32 1.01 -10.92 -7.99
N VAL A 33 0.72 -12.14 -8.43
CA VAL A 33 -0.64 -12.68 -8.49
C VAL A 33 -0.61 -14.11 -7.97
N TYR A 34 -1.42 -14.40 -6.95
CA TYR A 34 -1.39 -15.69 -6.27
C TYR A 34 -2.40 -16.69 -6.84
N GLY A 35 -2.04 -17.96 -6.73
CA GLY A 35 -2.92 -19.10 -6.97
C GLY A 35 -3.29 -19.30 -8.44
N GLN A 36 -4.45 -19.93 -8.65
CA GLN A 36 -4.95 -20.29 -9.98
C GLN A 36 -5.14 -19.07 -10.89
N PHE A 37 -5.44 -17.90 -10.31
CA PHE A 37 -5.56 -16.66 -11.09
C PHE A 37 -4.21 -16.26 -11.70
N GLY A 38 -3.12 -16.34 -10.92
CA GLY A 38 -1.76 -16.12 -11.42
C GLY A 38 -1.37 -17.13 -12.50
N GLU A 39 -1.65 -18.42 -12.29
CA GLU A 39 -1.42 -19.48 -13.28
C GLU A 39 -2.10 -19.17 -14.62
N HIS A 40 -3.35 -18.72 -14.60
CA HIS A 40 -4.09 -18.37 -15.81
C HIS A 40 -3.50 -17.14 -16.53
N LEU A 41 -3.04 -16.13 -15.78
CA LEU A 41 -2.46 -14.92 -16.36
C LEU A 41 -1.15 -15.19 -17.11
N VAL A 42 -0.31 -16.10 -16.62
CA VAL A 42 0.97 -16.44 -17.29
C VAL A 42 0.76 -16.98 -18.71
N GLY A 43 -0.34 -17.69 -18.96
CA GLY A 43 -0.70 -18.16 -20.31
C GLY A 43 -1.43 -17.12 -21.18
N SER A 44 -1.87 -16.01 -20.60
CA SER A 44 -2.77 -15.05 -21.26
C SER A 44 -2.12 -13.70 -21.56
N LEU A 45 -1.02 -13.38 -20.87
CA LEU A 45 -0.28 -12.12 -20.97
C LEU A 45 1.09 -12.34 -21.61
N SER A 46 1.55 -11.37 -22.38
CA SER A 46 2.88 -11.33 -23.00
C SER A 46 3.54 -9.97 -22.83
N LYS A 47 4.86 -9.95 -22.91
CA LYS A 47 5.64 -8.70 -22.97
C LYS A 47 5.08 -7.79 -24.07
N GLY A 48 4.86 -6.52 -23.73
CA GLY A 48 4.27 -5.54 -24.63
C GLY A 48 2.74 -5.43 -24.55
N ASP A 49 2.06 -6.33 -23.84
CA ASP A 49 0.63 -6.20 -23.61
C ASP A 49 0.35 -5.01 -22.68
N ALA A 50 -0.64 -4.19 -23.06
CA ALA A 50 -1.20 -3.17 -22.19
C ALA A 50 -2.29 -3.76 -21.31
N ILE A 51 -2.25 -3.42 -20.02
CA ILE A 51 -3.21 -3.89 -19.04
C ILE A 51 -3.82 -2.75 -18.24
N ILE A 52 -5.04 -2.98 -17.76
CA ILE A 52 -5.66 -2.28 -16.64
C ILE A 52 -5.99 -3.34 -15.59
N ALA A 53 -5.57 -3.11 -14.35
CA ALA A 53 -5.78 -4.04 -13.25
C ALA A 53 -6.06 -3.28 -11.95
N SER A 54 -6.58 -4.00 -10.97
CA SER A 54 -6.72 -3.51 -9.61
C SER A 54 -6.12 -4.52 -8.62
N GLY A 55 -5.56 -4.01 -7.54
CA GLY A 55 -4.99 -4.85 -6.50
C GLY A 55 -4.88 -4.13 -5.16
N GLY A 56 -4.04 -4.68 -4.30
CA GLY A 56 -3.65 -4.09 -3.03
C GLY A 56 -2.13 -4.10 -2.86
N ILE A 57 -1.69 -3.48 -1.78
CA ILE A 57 -0.31 -3.60 -1.31
C ILE A 57 -0.25 -4.76 -0.32
N SER A 58 0.80 -5.57 -0.45
CA SER A 58 1.11 -6.62 0.48
C SER A 58 2.59 -6.58 0.83
N TYR A 59 2.93 -7.23 1.94
CA TYR A 59 4.26 -7.22 2.53
C TYR A 59 4.74 -8.66 2.57
N LYS A 60 6.00 -8.89 2.19
CA LYS A 60 6.67 -10.19 2.34
C LYS A 60 7.97 -9.96 3.06
N GLN A 61 8.32 -10.87 3.93
CA GLN A 61 9.66 -10.91 4.49
C GLN A 61 10.58 -11.58 3.45
N THR A 62 11.68 -10.92 3.12
CA THR A 62 12.73 -11.47 2.26
C THR A 62 13.64 -12.40 3.05
N GLY A 63 14.44 -13.21 2.35
CA GLY A 63 15.32 -14.19 2.98
C GLY A 63 16.42 -13.61 3.88
N ASP A 64 16.68 -12.30 3.79
CA ASP A 64 17.59 -11.56 4.69
C ASP A 64 16.87 -10.96 5.91
N GLY A 65 15.60 -11.30 6.12
CA GLY A 65 14.78 -10.82 7.23
C GLY A 65 14.15 -9.43 7.03
N SER A 66 14.51 -8.72 5.96
CA SER A 66 13.89 -7.42 5.64
C SER A 66 12.47 -7.57 5.08
N TRP A 67 11.65 -6.53 5.15
CA TRP A 67 10.29 -6.54 4.60
C TRP A 67 10.24 -5.78 3.28
N GLU A 68 9.78 -6.43 2.21
CA GLU A 68 9.59 -5.81 0.91
C GLU A 68 8.09 -5.60 0.62
N LYS A 69 7.73 -4.38 0.22
CA LYS A 69 6.41 -4.04 -0.29
C LYS A 69 6.27 -4.49 -1.73
N TYR A 70 5.19 -5.20 -2.04
CA TYR A 70 4.87 -5.57 -3.41
C TYR A 70 3.39 -5.33 -3.73
N LEU A 71 3.10 -5.21 -5.02
CA LEU A 71 1.73 -5.11 -5.50
C LEU A 71 1.16 -6.51 -5.66
N ASN A 72 0.04 -6.76 -5.00
CA ASN A 72 -0.72 -7.99 -5.14
C ASN A 72 -1.98 -7.71 -5.97
N LEU A 73 -2.13 -8.35 -7.13
CA LEU A 73 -3.39 -8.28 -7.87
C LEU A 73 -4.44 -9.18 -7.22
N THR A 74 -5.48 -8.55 -6.72
CA THR A 74 -6.60 -9.23 -6.06
C THR A 74 -7.91 -9.09 -6.85
N GLY A 75 -7.86 -8.54 -8.07
CA GLY A 75 -9.01 -8.31 -8.92
C GLY A 75 -8.77 -8.64 -10.40
N ASN A 76 -9.71 -8.23 -11.24
CA ASN A 76 -9.69 -8.51 -12.67
C ASN A 76 -8.53 -7.78 -13.38
N VAL A 77 -7.92 -8.47 -14.35
CA VAL A 77 -6.96 -7.88 -15.29
C VAL A 77 -7.64 -7.79 -16.64
N THR A 78 -7.72 -6.57 -17.17
CA THR A 78 -8.22 -6.32 -18.52
C THR A 78 -7.05 -6.11 -19.45
N ILE A 79 -6.96 -6.92 -20.50
CA ILE A 79 -5.94 -6.81 -21.54
C ILE A 79 -6.48 -5.90 -22.65
N LEU A 80 -5.79 -4.78 -22.90
CA LEU A 80 -6.15 -3.82 -23.94
C LEU A 80 -5.59 -4.27 -25.30
N ARG A 81 -6.20 -5.31 -25.88
CA ARG A 81 -5.81 -5.81 -27.21
C ARG A 81 -6.02 -4.72 -28.26
N ASN A 82 -5.05 -4.53 -29.15
CA ASN A 82 -5.02 -3.55 -30.24
C ASN A 82 -4.74 -2.09 -29.87
N LYS A 83 -4.37 -1.78 -28.62
CA LYS A 83 -3.84 -0.44 -28.30
C LYS A 83 -2.42 -0.32 -28.87
N LYS A 84 -2.16 0.66 -29.73
CA LYS A 84 -0.77 1.06 -30.04
C LYS A 84 -0.20 1.74 -28.82
N VAL A 85 0.70 1.06 -28.13
CA VAL A 85 1.40 1.60 -26.98
C VAL A 85 2.73 2.14 -27.48
N SER A 86 3.03 3.40 -27.21
CA SER A 86 4.40 3.91 -27.36
C SER A 86 5.24 3.44 -26.18
N GLU A 87 6.54 3.22 -26.38
CA GLU A 87 7.48 2.91 -25.29
C GLU A 87 7.55 4.02 -24.22
N GLU A 88 7.01 5.20 -24.52
CA GLU A 88 6.89 6.34 -23.62
C GLU A 88 5.71 6.23 -22.62
N GLU A 89 4.74 5.33 -22.85
CA GLU A 89 3.65 5.09 -21.88
C GLU A 89 4.20 4.37 -20.63
N LYS A 90 4.64 5.17 -19.65
CA LYS A 90 5.06 4.69 -18.33
C LYS A 90 3.88 4.11 -17.56
N ALA A 91 4.16 3.11 -16.73
CA ALA A 91 3.19 2.59 -15.78
C ALA A 91 2.64 3.70 -14.88
N LYS A 92 1.31 3.75 -14.77
CA LYS A 92 0.59 4.61 -13.83
C LYS A 92 -0.03 3.74 -12.76
N LEU A 93 0.43 3.97 -11.52
CA LEU A 93 0.03 3.25 -10.32
C LEU A 93 -0.57 4.28 -9.37
N THR A 94 -1.88 4.24 -9.21
CA THR A 94 -2.60 5.15 -8.31
C THR A 94 -3.18 4.36 -7.16
N PHE A 95 -3.11 4.91 -5.95
CA PHE A 95 -3.68 4.27 -4.78
C PHE A 95 -4.71 5.17 -4.12
N VAL A 96 -5.66 4.53 -3.45
CA VAL A 96 -6.56 5.14 -2.49
C VAL A 96 -6.56 4.30 -1.22
N THR A 97 -6.42 4.95 -0.07
CA THR A 97 -6.56 4.32 1.23
C THR A 97 -7.33 5.19 2.20
N CYS A 98 -7.94 4.57 3.20
CA CYS A 98 -8.58 5.23 4.33
C CYS A 98 -8.02 4.61 5.61
N GLY A 99 -7.68 5.44 6.58
CA GLY A 99 -7.11 4.96 7.83
C GLY A 99 -6.87 6.08 8.83
N VAL A 100 -6.27 5.73 9.95
CA VAL A 100 -5.94 6.67 11.03
C VAL A 100 -4.53 7.21 10.81
N LEU A 101 -4.36 8.52 10.87
CA LEU A 101 -3.07 9.18 10.83
C LEU A 101 -2.31 8.92 12.14
N THR A 102 -1.25 8.14 12.12
CA THR A 102 -0.54 7.72 13.36
C THR A 102 0.75 8.45 13.60
N ARG A 103 1.34 9.06 12.56
CA ARG A 103 2.57 9.82 12.68
C ARG A 103 2.63 10.90 11.62
N ILE A 104 3.08 12.09 12.00
CA ILE A 104 3.41 13.19 11.08
C ILE A 104 4.82 13.69 11.38
N THR A 105 5.64 13.86 10.36
CA THR A 105 7.01 14.38 10.49
C THR A 105 7.24 15.46 9.43
N PRO A 106 7.30 16.75 9.83
CA PRO A 106 7.64 17.83 8.91
C PRO A 106 9.08 17.69 8.44
N GLN A 107 9.31 17.94 7.15
CA GLN A 107 10.62 18.01 6.54
C GLN A 107 10.68 19.18 5.56
N GLN A 108 11.80 19.88 5.53
CA GLN A 108 12.05 20.91 4.52
C GLN A 108 13.01 20.36 3.48
N THR A 109 12.63 20.47 2.22
CA THR A 109 13.46 20.06 1.08
C THR A 109 13.90 21.29 0.29
N LYS A 110 14.85 21.10 -0.63
CA LYS A 110 15.26 22.17 -1.56
C LYS A 110 14.11 22.69 -2.43
N ASN A 111 13.05 21.89 -2.59
CA ASN A 111 11.90 22.18 -3.43
C ASN A 111 10.67 22.63 -2.62
N GLY A 112 10.83 22.91 -1.33
CA GLY A 112 9.74 23.35 -0.45
C GLY A 112 9.38 22.34 0.63
N ASN A 113 8.18 22.52 1.19
CA ASN A 113 7.67 21.74 2.30
C ASN A 113 7.42 20.29 1.89
N MET A 114 7.74 19.37 2.78
CA MET A 114 7.46 17.95 2.64
C MET A 114 6.94 17.42 3.98
N ALA A 115 5.90 16.61 3.94
CA ALA A 115 5.42 15.89 5.10
C ALA A 115 5.66 14.40 4.89
N LYS A 116 6.35 13.76 5.82
CA LYS A 116 6.32 12.31 5.96
C LYS A 116 5.23 11.95 6.94
N PHE A 117 4.39 10.99 6.61
CA PHE A 117 3.31 10.61 7.50
C PHE A 117 2.95 9.14 7.35
N THR A 118 2.38 8.58 8.39
CA THR A 118 1.97 7.16 8.43
C THR A 118 0.47 7.08 8.61
N VAL A 119 -0.19 6.28 7.76
CA VAL A 119 -1.61 5.95 7.90
C VAL A 119 -1.73 4.48 8.27
N GLU A 120 -2.42 4.21 9.37
CA GLU A 120 -2.79 2.87 9.80
C GLU A 120 -4.16 2.51 9.25
N GLU A 121 -4.19 1.46 8.42
CA GLU A 121 -5.41 0.89 7.86
C GLU A 121 -5.79 -0.37 8.63
N VAL A 122 -7.02 -0.41 9.13
CA VAL A 122 -7.58 -1.60 9.77
C VAL A 122 -8.49 -2.31 8.77
N THR A 123 -8.14 -3.54 8.41
CA THR A 123 -8.97 -4.43 7.59
C THR A 123 -9.62 -5.47 8.49
N VAL A 124 -10.95 -5.58 8.44
CA VAL A 124 -11.70 -6.62 9.13
C VAL A 124 -12.22 -7.61 8.11
N ASP A 125 -11.81 -8.87 8.22
CA ASP A 125 -12.31 -9.98 7.41
C ASP A 125 -12.80 -11.13 8.29
N PHE A 126 -13.17 -12.25 7.67
CA PHE A 126 -13.68 -13.44 8.37
C PHE A 126 -12.62 -14.14 9.26
N ARG A 127 -11.33 -13.79 9.13
CA ARG A 127 -10.23 -14.32 9.93
C ARG A 127 -9.88 -13.42 11.11
N GLY A 128 -10.36 -12.18 11.11
CA GLY A 128 -10.17 -11.22 12.20
C GLY A 128 -9.85 -9.82 11.69
N SER A 129 -9.38 -8.98 12.61
CA SER A 129 -8.86 -7.65 12.29
C SER A 129 -7.35 -7.70 12.06
N ASN A 130 -6.91 -7.20 10.91
CA ASN A 130 -5.50 -6.97 10.62
C ASN A 130 -5.27 -5.46 10.51
N SER A 131 -4.21 -4.97 11.12
CA SER A 131 -3.75 -3.59 10.95
C SER A 131 -2.54 -3.54 10.03
N THR A 132 -2.44 -2.51 9.21
CA THR A 132 -1.31 -2.29 8.31
C THR A 132 -0.96 -0.82 8.26
N LYS A 133 0.31 -0.50 8.54
CA LYS A 133 0.84 0.86 8.48
C LYS A 133 1.43 1.16 7.10
N HIS A 134 1.05 2.31 6.55
CA HIS A 134 1.51 2.80 5.25
C HIS A 134 2.22 4.14 5.43
N SER A 135 3.56 4.13 5.29
CA SER A 135 4.36 5.36 5.29
C SER A 135 4.32 6.04 3.93
N MET A 136 4.00 7.33 3.91
CA MET A 136 3.78 8.14 2.71
C MET A 136 4.53 9.46 2.78
N VAL A 137 4.66 10.09 1.62
CA VAL A 137 5.20 11.46 1.49
C VAL A 137 4.18 12.36 0.80
N ALA A 138 4.07 13.59 1.27
CA ALA A 138 3.36 14.67 0.60
C ALA A 138 4.33 15.84 0.37
N PHE A 139 4.09 16.62 -0.69
CA PHE A 139 4.92 17.77 -1.06
C PHE A 139 4.07 19.03 -1.16
N GLU A 140 4.71 20.18 -0.93
CA GLU A 140 4.16 21.52 -1.12
C GLU A 140 2.78 21.67 -0.46
N GLY A 141 1.76 22.12 -1.20
CA GLY A 141 0.42 22.37 -0.63
C GLY A 141 -0.21 21.13 0.01
N VAL A 142 0.06 19.92 -0.48
CA VAL A 142 -0.44 18.68 0.15
C VAL A 142 0.30 18.41 1.46
N ALA A 143 1.58 18.77 1.55
CA ALA A 143 2.32 18.70 2.81
C ALA A 143 1.72 19.65 3.84
N ASP A 144 1.39 20.88 3.45
CA ASP A 144 0.77 21.85 4.35
C ASP A 144 -0.62 21.38 4.82
N GLU A 145 -1.42 20.76 3.94
CA GLU A 145 -2.70 20.11 4.30
C GLU A 145 -2.49 19.03 5.38
N VAL A 146 -1.50 18.14 5.20
CA VAL A 146 -1.19 17.07 6.16
C VAL A 146 -0.67 17.63 7.49
N LEU A 147 0.21 18.65 7.44
CA LEU A 147 0.79 19.27 8.64
C LEU A 147 -0.25 20.02 9.48
N ALA A 148 -1.38 20.41 8.88
CA ALA A 148 -2.51 21.00 9.61
C ALA A 148 -3.42 19.95 10.28
N MET A 149 -3.28 18.66 9.96
CA MET A 149 -4.05 17.56 10.54
C MET A 149 -3.47 17.10 11.88
N ARG A 150 -4.21 16.27 12.61
CA ARG A 150 -3.79 15.73 13.90
C ARG A 150 -3.57 14.22 13.82
N GLU A 151 -2.56 13.73 14.53
CA GLU A 151 -2.44 12.30 14.79
C GLU A 151 -3.69 11.79 15.53
N GLY A 152 -4.13 10.57 15.21
CA GLY A 152 -5.42 10.00 15.61
C GLY A 152 -6.58 10.34 14.68
N GLN A 153 -6.42 11.28 13.74
CA GLN A 153 -7.49 11.65 12.80
C GLN A 153 -7.66 10.60 11.70
N THR A 154 -8.90 10.23 11.40
CA THR A 154 -9.21 9.41 10.22
C THR A 154 -9.09 10.25 8.96
N VAL A 155 -8.35 9.74 7.97
CA VAL A 155 -8.08 10.41 6.70
C VAL A 155 -8.26 9.46 5.52
N MET A 156 -8.68 10.02 4.40
CA MET A 156 -8.63 9.39 3.09
C MET A 156 -7.46 9.98 2.30
N VAL A 157 -6.61 9.11 1.76
CA VAL A 157 -5.42 9.50 0.98
C VAL A 157 -5.53 8.94 -0.43
N ALA A 158 -5.30 9.81 -1.42
CA ALA A 158 -5.11 9.41 -2.81
C ALA A 158 -3.73 9.83 -3.28
N GLY A 159 -3.06 8.97 -4.05
CA GLY A 159 -1.69 9.24 -4.48
C GLY A 159 -1.19 8.33 -5.59
N ASN A 160 0.11 8.47 -5.87
CA ASN A 160 0.83 7.66 -6.84
C ASN A 160 1.84 6.76 -6.14
N ILE A 161 2.07 5.59 -6.73
CA ILE A 161 3.14 4.67 -6.33
C ILE A 161 4.28 4.79 -7.33
N THR A 162 5.48 5.00 -6.83
CA THR A 162 6.70 5.10 -7.65
C THR A 162 7.82 4.26 -7.07
N ARG A 163 8.84 3.92 -7.88
CA ARG A 163 10.11 3.45 -7.33
C ARG A 163 11.08 4.61 -7.20
N VAL A 164 11.66 4.73 -6.02
CA VAL A 164 12.68 5.73 -5.70
C VAL A 164 13.97 5.03 -5.31
N ARG A 165 15.10 5.63 -5.67
CA ARG A 165 16.42 5.10 -5.31
C ARG A 165 16.85 5.73 -3.98
N GLY A 166 17.06 4.89 -2.97
CA GLY A 166 17.54 5.29 -1.66
C GLY A 166 19.03 5.63 -1.67
N ARG A 167 19.54 6.15 -0.54
CA ARG A 167 20.96 6.54 -0.40
C ARG A 167 21.95 5.38 -0.48
N ASN A 168 21.50 4.18 -0.14
CA ASN A 168 22.27 2.94 -0.22
C ASN A 168 22.18 2.24 -1.59
N ASP A 169 21.74 2.98 -2.61
CA ASP A 169 21.57 2.49 -3.98
C ASP A 169 20.45 1.45 -4.18
N LYS A 170 19.71 1.09 -3.13
CA LYS A 170 18.57 0.19 -3.22
C LYS A 170 17.33 0.92 -3.72
N TRP A 171 16.49 0.22 -4.47
CA TRP A 171 15.24 0.74 -5.02
C TRP A 171 14.06 0.39 -4.12
N TYR A 172 13.32 1.39 -3.69
CA TYR A 172 12.19 1.28 -2.77
C TYR A 172 10.88 1.71 -3.43
N THR A 173 9.78 1.12 -2.98
CA THR A 173 8.42 1.54 -3.37
C THR A 173 7.99 2.71 -2.48
N SER A 174 7.71 3.87 -3.08
CA SER A 174 7.28 5.08 -2.38
C SER A 174 5.84 5.42 -2.71
N PHE A 175 5.07 5.77 -1.69
CA PHE A 175 3.71 6.31 -1.79
C PHE A 175 3.77 7.83 -1.70
N THR A 176 3.47 8.51 -2.80
CA THR A 176 3.39 9.97 -2.84
C THR A 176 1.92 10.39 -2.86
N ALA A 177 1.47 11.03 -1.80
CA ALA A 177 0.12 11.55 -1.69
C ALA A 177 -0.06 12.78 -2.60
N THR A 178 -1.13 12.76 -3.37
CA THR A 178 -1.58 13.89 -4.21
C THR A 178 -2.78 14.61 -3.61
N LYS A 179 -3.51 13.94 -2.71
CA LYS A 179 -4.60 14.53 -1.94
C LYS A 179 -4.77 13.80 -0.62
N VAL A 180 -4.99 14.55 0.45
CA VAL A 180 -5.38 14.02 1.76
C VAL A 180 -6.62 14.75 2.22
N LEU A 181 -7.63 14.01 2.65
CA LEU A 181 -8.90 14.57 3.13
C LEU A 181 -9.19 14.01 4.52
N PRO A 182 -9.59 14.84 5.49
CA PRO A 182 -10.13 14.33 6.73
C PRO A 182 -11.44 13.59 6.44
N VAL A 183 -11.66 12.47 7.12
CA VAL A 183 -12.95 11.80 7.14
C VAL A 183 -13.68 12.29 8.37
N GLU A 184 -14.68 13.14 8.17
CA GLU A 184 -15.62 13.51 9.23
C GLU A 184 -16.46 12.28 9.54
N ALA A 185 -16.05 11.52 10.55
CA ALA A 185 -16.88 10.48 11.11
C ALA A 185 -17.79 11.11 12.17
N ASP A 186 -19.09 11.19 11.91
CA ASP A 186 -20.08 11.25 12.99
C ASP A 186 -20.03 9.91 13.74
N VAL A 187 -19.16 9.84 14.75
CA VAL A 187 -19.10 8.66 15.63
C VAL A 187 -20.34 8.69 16.51
N VAL A 188 -21.42 8.03 16.05
CA VAL A 188 -22.50 7.62 16.95
C VAL A 188 -21.94 6.49 17.81
N VAL A 189 -21.50 6.83 19.02
CA VAL A 189 -21.19 5.83 20.05
C VAL A 189 -22.52 5.14 20.37
N VAL A 190 -22.72 3.94 19.82
CA VAL A 190 -23.77 3.05 20.34
C VAL A 190 -23.22 2.54 21.66
N GLU A 191 -23.61 3.16 22.77
CA GLU A 191 -23.44 2.59 24.10
C GLU A 191 -24.14 1.23 24.10
N LYS A 192 -23.37 0.17 23.92
CA LYS A 192 -23.85 -1.18 24.16
C LYS A 192 -23.85 -1.37 25.67
N GLU A 193 -25.03 -1.34 26.29
CA GLU A 193 -25.20 -1.80 27.67
C GLU A 193 -24.62 -3.22 27.79
N VAL A 194 -23.56 -3.35 28.57
CA VAL A 194 -22.97 -4.63 28.94
C VAL A 194 -23.80 -5.17 30.11
N PRO A 195 -24.45 -6.34 30.00
CA PRO A 195 -25.02 -6.97 31.19
C PRO A 195 -23.88 -7.41 32.11
N ALA A 196 -23.98 -7.03 33.38
CA ALA A 196 -22.97 -7.28 34.41
C ALA A 196 -22.56 -8.77 34.46
N SER A 197 -21.27 -9.04 34.22
CA SER A 197 -20.68 -10.37 34.36
C SER A 197 -20.06 -10.53 35.74
N THR A 198 -20.55 -11.49 36.52
CA THR A 198 -19.96 -11.94 37.77
C THR A 198 -18.93 -13.06 37.54
N ALA A 199 -17.69 -12.82 38.03
CA ALA A 199 -16.59 -13.76 38.32
C ALA A 199 -15.60 -14.14 37.19
N PRO A 200 -14.37 -14.60 37.55
CA PRO A 200 -13.38 -13.93 38.40
C PRO A 200 -12.05 -13.67 37.64
N SER A 201 -11.24 -12.77 38.19
CA SER A 201 -9.97 -12.31 37.62
C SER A 201 -8.96 -13.44 37.41
N VAL A 202 -8.53 -13.64 36.17
CA VAL A 202 -7.32 -14.39 35.82
C VAL A 202 -6.23 -13.41 35.39
N THR A 203 -5.25 -13.22 36.25
CA THR A 203 -3.94 -12.66 35.91
C THR A 203 -3.28 -13.56 34.87
N SER A 204 -3.10 -13.05 33.66
CA SER A 204 -2.19 -13.62 32.67
C SER A 204 -1.18 -12.57 32.28
N THR A 205 0.03 -12.71 32.83
CA THR A 205 1.24 -12.15 32.27
C THR A 205 1.51 -12.84 30.93
N ALA A 206 1.19 -12.17 29.83
CA ALA A 206 1.79 -12.47 28.54
C ALA A 206 2.94 -11.48 28.34
N THR A 207 4.16 -12.00 28.28
CA THR A 207 5.35 -11.28 27.85
C THR A 207 5.17 -10.85 26.39
N ASP A 208 4.78 -9.59 26.18
CA ASP A 208 4.83 -8.92 24.88
C ASP A 208 6.28 -8.63 24.52
N GLY A 209 6.90 -9.58 23.81
CA GLY A 209 8.13 -9.36 23.04
C GLY A 209 7.84 -8.81 21.64
N GLY A 210 6.84 -7.93 21.51
CA GLY A 210 6.58 -7.19 20.28
C GLY A 210 7.70 -6.18 20.05
N VAL A 211 8.59 -6.47 19.12
CA VAL A 211 9.68 -5.55 18.77
C VAL A 211 9.08 -4.33 18.06
N ASP A 212 9.44 -3.14 18.53
CA ASP A 212 9.03 -1.84 17.99
C ASP A 212 9.23 -1.77 16.47
N GLU A 213 8.12 -1.70 15.73
CA GLU A 213 8.08 -1.47 14.28
C GLU A 213 8.46 -0.02 13.91
N ASP A 214 8.74 0.84 14.90
CA ASP A 214 9.10 2.24 14.74
C ASP A 214 10.52 2.48 14.20
N ASP A 215 11.29 1.40 13.99
CA ASP A 215 12.70 1.41 13.63
C ASP A 215 13.01 0.91 12.21
N LEU A 216 12.03 0.94 11.29
CA LEU A 216 12.31 0.68 9.87
C LEU A 216 12.82 1.96 9.17
N PRO A 217 14.09 1.98 8.70
CA PRO A 217 14.55 3.03 7.83
C PRO A 217 14.10 2.66 6.41
N PHE A 218 13.03 3.32 5.95
CA PHE A 218 12.49 3.27 4.58
C PHE A 218 11.75 1.96 4.20
#